data_AF-A0A6A9T3E1-F1
#
_entry.id   AF-A0A6A9T3E1-F1
#
_cell.length_a   1.000
_cell.length_b   1.000
_cell.length_c   1.000
_cell.angle_alpha   90.00
_cell.angle_beta   90.00
_cell.angle_gamma   90.00
#
_symmetry.space_group_name_H-M   'P 1'
#
loop_
_entity.id
_entity.type
_entity.pdbx_description
1 polymer ?
#
loop_
_entity_poly.entity_id
_entity_poly.type
_entity_poly.pdbx_seq_one_letter_code
_entity_poly.pdbx_strand_id
1 'polypeptide(L)'
;MSLDWEWWDGTGWRALPPVDDGTDALYGGGVVRLGRPEDWDDRSHKMPGPAGGTTSYWLRCRVREDGYEIPPRLSAISTNGVAVSQRRSVESVGLERVDPGTPALADQRYRFPTAPIQSATVTVDGNPWTEVDSLGASGPDDRHYTLDRASGVVRFGGGFGGVAPPADATVGARSVVYGGGTEGNLRDAEWAIRGETPSVSVDGRGASGGTDAETVADAVRRVRRRQSEPARAVTIADYETLAVGTPGVRISRATAHAHEGEPRVTVTVVPYTPPDCGRPEPSDGVLAAIERHLDDVRLLTDRVTVVPPRYAPSRVRVSVRCRPRYAEADGRAVETAVRAYLDPLRGDDGDGWPFGGSLSVPALRERIEALDAVVTVESLSVTPYGAADRDGDVVRIDERTLFWVASVETDCTVVSGGERP
;
A
#
# COMPACT_ATOMS: atom_id res chain seq x y z
N MET A 1 -11.70 -11.63 -7.92
CA MET A 1 -10.41 -11.51 -8.64
C MET A 1 -9.78 -12.88 -8.70
N SER A 2 -9.55 -13.38 -9.91
CA SER A 2 -8.90 -14.69 -10.11
C SER A 2 -7.98 -14.64 -11.32
N LEU A 3 -6.83 -15.30 -11.18
CA LEU A 3 -5.83 -15.44 -12.22
C LEU A 3 -5.82 -16.87 -12.74
N ASP A 4 -5.91 -17.02 -14.05
CA ASP A 4 -5.63 -18.29 -14.72
C ASP A 4 -4.19 -18.24 -15.24
N TRP A 5 -3.34 -19.14 -14.75
CA TRP A 5 -2.02 -19.37 -15.32
C TRP A 5 -2.10 -20.44 -16.40
N GLU A 6 -1.44 -20.20 -17.52
CA GLU A 6 -1.45 -21.06 -18.68
C GLU A 6 -0.06 -21.15 -19.30
N TRP A 7 0.18 -22.25 -20.01
CA TRP A 7 1.38 -22.46 -20.80
C TRP A 7 1.01 -22.88 -22.22
N TRP A 8 1.90 -22.64 -23.16
CA TRP A 8 1.71 -23.04 -24.56
C TRP A 8 2.23 -24.45 -24.81
N ASP A 9 1.39 -25.37 -25.28
CA ASP A 9 1.75 -26.78 -25.54
C ASP A 9 2.20 -27.07 -26.99
N GLY A 10 2.51 -26.04 -27.77
CA GLY A 10 2.82 -26.18 -29.19
C GLY A 10 1.59 -26.06 -30.11
N THR A 11 0.38 -26.31 -29.61
CA THR A 11 -0.87 -26.25 -30.37
C THR A 11 -1.90 -25.30 -29.79
N GLY A 12 -1.88 -25.09 -28.47
CA GLY A 12 -2.84 -24.29 -27.74
C GLY A 12 -2.35 -23.89 -26.35
N TRP A 13 -3.14 -23.05 -25.69
CA TRP A 13 -2.93 -22.69 -24.30
C TRP A 13 -3.57 -23.74 -23.39
N ARG A 14 -2.80 -24.23 -22.43
CA ARG A 14 -3.23 -25.21 -21.43
C ARG A 14 -3.09 -24.61 -20.05
N ALA A 15 -4.03 -24.97 -19.17
CA ALA A 15 -3.96 -24.56 -17.78
C ALA A 15 -2.66 -25.05 -17.15
N LEU A 16 -2.00 -24.14 -16.43
CA LEU A 16 -0.87 -24.42 -15.59
C LEU A 16 -1.35 -24.20 -14.16
N PRO A 17 -1.69 -25.25 -13.40
CA PRO A 17 -2.17 -25.07 -12.04
C PRO A 17 -1.08 -24.37 -11.22
N PRO A 18 -1.31 -23.16 -10.70
CA PRO A 18 -0.37 -22.55 -9.78
C PRO A 18 -0.33 -23.43 -8.53
N VAL A 19 0.88 -23.71 -8.06
CA VAL A 19 1.08 -24.46 -6.81
C VAL A 19 0.87 -23.52 -5.63
N ASP A 20 1.26 -22.25 -5.80
CA ASP A 20 1.17 -21.20 -4.78
C ASP A 20 1.30 -19.82 -5.45
N ASP A 21 0.44 -18.85 -5.09
CA ASP A 21 0.52 -17.47 -5.55
C ASP A 21 0.63 -16.52 -4.35
N GLY A 22 1.87 -16.11 -4.03
CA GLY A 22 2.16 -15.16 -2.96
C GLY A 22 2.03 -13.69 -3.37
N THR A 23 1.48 -13.38 -4.55
CA THR A 23 1.31 -12.00 -5.04
C THR A 23 -0.05 -11.40 -4.71
N ASP A 24 -0.93 -12.16 -4.06
CA ASP A 24 -2.33 -11.80 -3.84
C ASP A 24 -3.02 -11.41 -5.15
N ALA A 25 -2.99 -12.33 -6.13
CA ALA A 25 -3.45 -12.07 -7.48
C ALA A 25 -2.84 -10.78 -8.08
N LEU A 26 -1.52 -10.63 -8.05
CA LEU A 26 -0.78 -9.46 -8.56
C LEU A 26 -1.15 -8.10 -7.90
N TYR A 27 -1.80 -8.11 -6.73
CA TYR A 27 -2.06 -6.89 -5.96
C TYR A 27 -0.80 -6.40 -5.21
N GLY A 28 0.13 -7.32 -4.93
CA GLY A 28 1.43 -7.05 -4.32
C GLY A 28 2.59 -7.79 -5.00
N GLY A 29 3.82 -7.44 -4.61
CA GLY A 29 5.00 -8.20 -5.00
C GLY A 29 5.07 -9.52 -4.22
N GLY A 30 5.46 -10.60 -4.89
CA GLY A 30 5.50 -11.92 -4.27
C GLY A 30 6.10 -12.99 -5.19
N VAL A 31 6.19 -14.21 -4.67
CA VAL A 31 6.65 -15.37 -5.44
C VAL A 31 5.43 -16.13 -5.96
N VAL A 32 5.41 -16.39 -7.26
CA VAL A 32 4.45 -17.31 -7.88
C VAL A 32 5.18 -18.63 -8.15
N ARG A 33 4.70 -19.73 -7.58
CA ARG A 33 5.23 -21.07 -7.82
C ARG A 33 4.35 -21.78 -8.82
N LEU A 34 4.93 -22.06 -9.98
CA LEU A 34 4.26 -22.73 -11.09
C LEU A 34 4.67 -24.20 -11.11
N GLY A 35 3.69 -25.10 -11.05
CA GLY A 35 3.94 -26.54 -11.14
C GLY A 35 4.34 -26.92 -12.56
N ARG A 36 5.28 -27.87 -12.71
CA ARG A 36 5.62 -28.43 -14.03
C ARG A 36 4.50 -29.39 -14.46
N PRO A 37 3.82 -29.16 -15.61
CA PRO A 37 2.84 -30.09 -16.16
C PRO A 37 3.46 -31.45 -16.51
N GLU A 38 2.69 -32.54 -16.41
CA GLU A 38 3.16 -33.90 -16.76
C GLU A 38 3.59 -33.99 -18.24
N ASP A 39 2.84 -33.35 -19.13
CA ASP A 39 3.09 -33.36 -20.59
C ASP A 39 4.11 -32.31 -21.06
N TRP A 40 4.90 -31.73 -20.14
CA TRP A 40 5.88 -30.72 -20.49
C TRP A 40 7.11 -31.34 -21.17
N ASP A 41 7.20 -31.17 -22.49
CA ASP A 41 8.38 -31.47 -23.31
C ASP A 41 9.28 -30.22 -23.46
N ASP A 42 10.58 -30.40 -23.26
CA ASP A 42 11.63 -29.37 -23.37
C ASP A 42 12.14 -29.19 -24.81
N ARG A 43 11.47 -29.77 -25.83
CA ARG A 43 11.89 -29.71 -27.24
C ARG A 43 10.82 -29.16 -28.19
N SER A 44 9.56 -29.52 -28.01
CA SER A 44 8.40 -28.86 -28.63
C SER A 44 7.94 -27.70 -27.72
N HIS A 45 6.96 -26.89 -28.12
CA HIS A 45 6.32 -25.87 -27.25
C HIS A 45 6.92 -24.46 -27.23
N LYS A 46 7.85 -24.14 -28.14
CA LYS A 46 8.34 -22.77 -28.29
C LYS A 46 7.55 -21.99 -29.34
N MET A 47 7.26 -20.72 -29.09
CA MET A 47 6.72 -19.78 -30.08
C MET A 47 7.68 -18.62 -30.30
N PRO A 48 7.63 -17.92 -31.45
CA PRO A 48 8.43 -16.71 -31.68
C PRO A 48 8.26 -15.70 -30.55
N GLY A 49 9.39 -15.20 -30.01
CA GLY A 49 9.42 -14.15 -29.00
C GLY A 49 8.97 -12.78 -29.55
N PRO A 50 8.64 -11.81 -28.68
CA PRO A 50 8.17 -10.48 -29.10
C PRO A 50 9.18 -9.68 -29.93
N ALA A 51 10.48 -9.95 -29.76
CA ALA A 51 11.56 -9.30 -30.50
C ALA A 51 11.85 -9.93 -31.88
N GLY A 52 11.15 -11.01 -32.25
CA GLY A 52 11.43 -11.79 -33.46
C GLY A 52 12.76 -12.56 -33.40
N GLY A 53 12.94 -13.55 -34.27
CA GLY A 53 14.22 -14.23 -34.49
C GLY A 53 14.65 -15.28 -33.45
N THR A 54 13.97 -15.38 -32.31
CA THR A 54 14.18 -16.45 -31.31
C THR A 54 12.87 -17.09 -30.91
N THR A 55 12.88 -18.40 -30.63
CA THR A 55 11.72 -19.11 -30.09
C THR A 55 11.91 -19.32 -28.59
N SER A 56 10.86 -19.04 -27.83
CA SER A 56 10.86 -19.09 -26.35
C SER A 56 9.67 -19.90 -25.85
N TYR A 57 9.77 -20.38 -24.61
CA TYR A 57 8.61 -20.90 -23.89
C TYR A 57 7.72 -19.75 -23.44
N TRP A 58 6.42 -19.95 -23.52
CA TRP A 58 5.43 -18.93 -23.18
C TRP A 58 4.59 -19.35 -21.99
N LEU A 59 4.53 -18.44 -21.01
CA LEU A 59 3.58 -18.46 -19.92
C LEU A 59 2.62 -17.31 -20.14
N ARG A 60 1.34 -17.54 -19.84
CA ARG A 60 0.30 -16.53 -19.90
C ARG A 60 -0.41 -16.51 -18.55
N CYS A 61 -0.51 -15.32 -17.98
CA CYS A 61 -1.39 -15.05 -16.85
C CYS A 61 -2.59 -14.27 -17.39
N ARG A 62 -3.79 -14.80 -17.21
CA ARG A 62 -5.03 -14.16 -17.63
C ARG A 62 -5.84 -13.76 -16.41
N VAL A 63 -6.25 -12.50 -16.37
CA VAL A 63 -7.26 -12.02 -15.43
C VAL A 63 -8.61 -12.56 -15.89
N ARG A 64 -9.20 -13.49 -15.12
CA ARG A 64 -10.46 -14.16 -15.47
C ARG A 64 -11.67 -13.39 -14.96
N GLU A 65 -11.57 -12.94 -13.71
CA GLU A 65 -12.49 -11.99 -13.10
C GLU A 65 -11.71 -10.72 -12.81
N ASP A 66 -12.14 -9.63 -13.43
CA ASP A 66 -11.64 -8.29 -13.12
C ASP A 66 -12.09 -7.86 -11.72
N GLY A 67 -11.64 -6.69 -11.30
CA GLY A 67 -11.78 -6.22 -9.92
C GLY A 67 -10.62 -5.34 -9.47
N TYR A 68 -9.60 -5.15 -10.32
CA TYR A 68 -8.59 -4.13 -10.09
C TYR A 68 -9.14 -2.75 -10.48
N GLU A 69 -9.07 -1.78 -9.57
CA GLU A 69 -9.34 -0.37 -9.88
C GLU A 69 -8.27 0.18 -10.85
N ILE A 70 -7.06 -0.36 -10.75
CA ILE A 70 -5.92 -0.03 -11.60
C ILE A 70 -5.32 -1.34 -12.12
N PRO A 71 -5.18 -1.52 -13.44
CA PRO A 71 -4.52 -2.70 -13.99
C PRO A 71 -3.14 -2.94 -13.32
N PRO A 72 -2.83 -4.19 -12.92
CA PRO A 72 -1.55 -4.50 -12.27
C PRO A 72 -0.36 -4.03 -13.11
N ARG A 73 0.59 -3.35 -12.47
CA ARG A 73 1.81 -2.86 -13.12
C ARG A 73 3.00 -3.67 -12.63
N LEU A 74 3.70 -4.31 -13.57
CA LEU A 74 4.89 -5.09 -13.29
C LEU A 74 6.13 -4.21 -13.40
N SER A 75 6.90 -4.12 -12.32
CA SER A 75 8.19 -3.42 -12.32
C SER A 75 9.33 -4.31 -12.79
N ALA A 76 9.29 -5.60 -12.44
CA ALA A 76 10.26 -6.61 -12.86
C ALA A 76 9.66 -8.02 -12.73
N ILE A 77 10.19 -8.97 -13.51
CA ILE A 77 9.97 -10.41 -13.33
C ILE A 77 11.36 -11.05 -13.21
N SER A 78 11.54 -11.92 -12.21
CA SER A 78 12.77 -12.70 -12.04
C SER A 78 12.40 -14.18 -11.90
N THR A 79 13.04 -15.03 -12.70
CA THR A 79 12.82 -16.49 -12.69
C THR A 79 13.82 -17.19 -11.77
N ASN A 80 13.45 -18.34 -11.21
CA ASN A 80 14.30 -19.12 -10.29
C ASN A 80 14.78 -18.32 -9.06
N GLY A 81 14.03 -17.30 -8.66
CA GLY A 81 14.34 -16.50 -7.49
C GLY A 81 14.04 -17.23 -6.19
N VAL A 82 14.89 -17.02 -5.19
CA VAL A 82 14.66 -17.45 -3.80
C VAL A 82 14.76 -16.25 -2.87
N ALA A 83 13.85 -16.15 -1.92
CA ALA A 83 13.91 -15.12 -0.88
C ALA A 83 14.97 -15.50 0.16
N VAL A 84 15.83 -14.55 0.50
CA VAL A 84 16.90 -14.71 1.49
C VAL A 84 16.86 -13.53 2.46
N SER A 85 17.25 -13.78 3.71
CA SER A 85 17.36 -12.76 4.74
C SER A 85 18.82 -12.59 5.15
N GLN A 86 19.28 -11.35 5.27
CA GLN A 86 20.59 -11.06 5.83
C GLN A 86 20.64 -11.48 7.30
N ARG A 87 21.68 -12.22 7.69
CA ARG A 87 21.87 -12.71 9.06
C ARG A 87 23.35 -12.72 9.42
N ARG A 88 23.67 -12.38 10.67
CA ARG A 88 24.96 -12.70 11.30
C ARG A 88 24.73 -13.75 12.38
N SER A 89 25.56 -14.79 12.40
CA SER A 89 25.38 -15.92 13.31
C SER A 89 26.65 -16.26 14.08
N VAL A 90 26.51 -16.59 15.36
CA VAL A 90 27.56 -17.16 16.21
C VAL A 90 27.01 -18.41 16.90
N GLU A 91 27.81 -19.48 16.91
CA GLU A 91 27.34 -20.77 17.42
C GLU A 91 27.17 -20.80 18.94
N SER A 92 28.09 -20.16 19.68
CA SER A 92 28.05 -20.11 21.13
C SER A 92 28.59 -18.78 21.64
N VAL A 93 27.93 -18.19 22.64
CA VAL A 93 28.35 -16.95 23.29
C VAL A 93 28.08 -17.00 24.79
N GLY A 94 28.99 -16.45 25.60
CA GLY A 94 28.75 -16.23 27.02
C GLY A 94 27.99 -14.93 27.25
N LEU A 95 27.07 -14.90 28.22
CA LEU A 95 26.36 -13.68 28.60
C LEU A 95 26.93 -13.12 29.90
N GLU A 96 26.97 -11.79 30.00
CA GLU A 96 27.50 -11.09 31.16
C GLU A 96 26.37 -10.64 32.10
N ARG A 97 26.53 -10.83 33.41
CA ARG A 97 25.53 -10.41 34.40
C ARG A 97 25.48 -8.87 34.46
N VAL A 98 24.28 -8.29 34.33
CA VAL A 98 24.10 -6.83 34.28
C VAL A 98 24.35 -6.17 35.63
N ASP A 99 23.91 -6.80 36.73
CA ASP A 99 24.01 -6.27 38.09
C ASP A 99 24.78 -7.23 39.02
N PRO A 100 26.11 -7.40 38.81
CA PRO A 100 26.90 -8.41 39.51
C PRO A 100 26.98 -8.20 41.04
N GLY A 101 26.77 -6.97 41.53
CA GLY A 101 26.88 -6.60 42.94
C GLY A 101 25.66 -6.92 43.81
N THR A 102 24.53 -7.32 43.23
CA THR A 102 23.34 -7.68 44.00
C THR A 102 23.31 -9.20 44.19
N PRO A 103 23.27 -9.73 45.43
CA PRO A 103 23.11 -11.17 45.70
C PRO A 103 21.69 -11.69 45.36
N ALA A 104 21.01 -11.04 44.42
CA ALA A 104 19.65 -11.34 44.06
C ALA A 104 19.56 -12.73 43.42
N LEU A 105 18.94 -13.64 44.17
CA LEU A 105 18.44 -14.94 43.69
C LEU A 105 17.20 -14.78 42.80
N ALA A 106 16.73 -13.56 42.56
CA ALA A 106 15.53 -13.26 41.78
C ALA A 106 15.80 -12.14 40.77
N ASP A 107 15.05 -12.12 39.67
CA ASP A 107 15.13 -11.09 38.63
C ASP A 107 16.53 -10.95 38.01
N GLN A 108 17.28 -12.05 37.91
CA GLN A 108 18.63 -12.02 37.39
C GLN A 108 18.64 -11.62 35.92
N ARG A 109 19.55 -10.71 35.56
CA ARG A 109 19.67 -10.17 34.20
C ARG A 109 21.06 -10.41 33.64
N TYR A 110 21.07 -10.84 32.39
CA TYR A 110 22.27 -11.18 31.64
C TYR A 110 22.21 -10.52 30.27
N ARG A 111 23.35 -10.03 29.76
CA ARG A 111 23.43 -9.29 28.50
C ARG A 111 24.30 -10.02 27.50
N PHE A 112 23.82 -10.09 26.27
CA PHE A 112 24.61 -10.53 25.12
C PHE A 112 25.71 -9.52 24.80
N PRO A 113 26.92 -9.96 24.38
CA PRO A 113 27.98 -9.06 23.93
C PRO A 113 27.61 -8.24 22.67
N THR A 114 26.61 -8.71 21.91
CA THR A 114 26.09 -8.05 20.72
C THR A 114 24.58 -7.87 20.82
N ALA A 115 24.06 -6.81 20.20
CA ALA A 115 22.64 -6.54 20.05
C ALA A 115 22.42 -5.76 18.74
N PRO A 116 21.24 -5.79 18.13
CA PRO A 116 20.05 -6.54 18.55
C PRO A 116 20.16 -8.05 18.30
N ILE A 117 19.40 -8.86 19.05
CA ILE A 117 19.30 -10.32 18.89
C ILE A 117 18.02 -10.65 18.14
N GLN A 118 18.12 -11.43 17.05
CA GLN A 118 16.95 -11.90 16.30
C GLN A 118 16.42 -13.21 16.89
N SER A 119 17.31 -14.16 17.14
CA SER A 119 17.00 -15.46 17.75
C SER A 119 18.21 -16.01 18.49
N ALA A 120 17.98 -16.67 19.61
CA ALA A 120 19.02 -17.37 20.37
C ALA A 120 18.39 -18.44 21.25
N THR A 121 19.10 -19.52 21.54
CA THR A 121 18.72 -20.47 22.59
C THR A 121 19.55 -20.18 23.83
N VAL A 122 18.97 -19.57 24.87
CA VAL A 122 19.68 -19.32 26.13
C VAL A 122 19.90 -20.64 26.87
N THR A 123 21.08 -20.79 27.44
CA THR A 123 21.48 -21.97 28.21
C THR A 123 22.04 -21.57 29.57
N VAL A 124 21.74 -22.36 30.60
CA VAL A 124 22.35 -22.26 31.94
C VAL A 124 23.08 -23.57 32.22
N ASP A 125 24.39 -23.49 32.45
CA ASP A 125 25.30 -24.64 32.57
C ASP A 125 25.14 -25.62 31.39
N GLY A 126 24.92 -25.08 30.18
CA GLY A 126 24.75 -25.84 28.96
C GLY A 126 23.36 -26.46 28.74
N ASN A 127 22.44 -26.34 29.70
CA ASN A 127 21.06 -26.78 29.57
C ASN A 127 20.19 -25.69 28.93
N PRO A 128 19.40 -25.97 27.88
CA PRO A 128 18.54 -24.98 27.26
C PRO A 128 17.40 -24.54 28.18
N TRP A 129 17.06 -23.27 28.09
CA TRP A 129 15.89 -22.66 28.74
C TRP A 129 14.89 -22.22 27.66
N THR A 130 13.64 -22.00 28.06
CA THR A 130 12.56 -21.63 27.13
C THR A 130 12.29 -20.13 27.17
N GLU A 131 12.31 -19.48 26.00
CA GLU A 131 11.90 -18.10 25.88
C GLU A 131 10.38 -17.98 26.00
N VAL A 132 9.90 -17.01 26.78
CA VAL A 132 8.48 -16.65 26.90
C VAL A 132 8.31 -15.14 26.75
N ASP A 133 7.13 -14.71 26.28
CA ASP A 133 6.81 -13.28 26.16
C ASP A 133 6.70 -12.58 27.52
N SER A 134 6.24 -13.33 28.53
CA SER A 134 6.09 -12.86 29.91
C SER A 134 6.23 -14.00 30.89
N LEU A 135 6.93 -13.71 31.99
CA LEU A 135 7.12 -14.63 33.11
C LEU A 135 5.84 -14.81 33.96
N GLY A 136 4.82 -13.97 33.78
CA GLY A 136 3.62 -13.96 34.65
C GLY A 136 2.78 -15.24 34.61
N ALA A 137 2.88 -16.03 33.54
CA ALA A 137 2.21 -17.32 33.41
C ALA A 137 3.10 -18.52 33.76
N SER A 138 4.36 -18.28 34.12
CA SER A 138 5.33 -19.35 34.40
C SER A 138 5.20 -19.81 35.85
N GLY A 139 5.23 -21.13 36.06
CA GLY A 139 5.30 -21.75 37.37
C GLY A 139 6.63 -21.47 38.09
N PRO A 140 6.72 -21.79 39.38
CA PRO A 140 7.91 -21.53 40.22
C PRO A 140 9.16 -22.29 39.75
N ASP A 141 8.99 -23.48 39.16
CA ASP A 141 10.08 -24.37 38.73
C ASP A 141 10.39 -24.26 37.23
N ASP A 142 9.64 -23.45 36.49
CA ASP A 142 9.75 -23.34 35.04
C ASP A 142 11.06 -22.67 34.64
N ARG A 143 11.82 -23.30 33.74
CA ARG A 143 13.07 -22.78 33.19
C ARG A 143 12.81 -21.79 32.07
N HIS A 144 12.16 -20.69 32.42
CA HIS A 144 11.74 -19.65 31.49
C HIS A 144 12.58 -18.39 31.60
N TYR A 145 12.74 -17.70 30.47
CA TYR A 145 13.35 -16.39 30.41
C TYR A 145 12.60 -15.50 29.43
N THR A 146 12.74 -14.19 29.59
CA THR A 146 12.33 -13.19 28.59
C THR A 146 13.59 -12.58 27.97
N LEU A 147 13.56 -12.27 26.67
CA LEU A 147 14.65 -11.60 25.97
C LEU A 147 14.18 -10.27 25.39
N ASP A 148 14.76 -9.17 25.87
CA ASP A 148 14.71 -7.90 25.15
C ASP A 148 15.69 -7.97 23.97
N ARG A 149 15.14 -8.19 22.78
CA ARG A 149 15.89 -8.31 21.52
C ARG A 149 16.67 -7.04 21.17
N ALA A 150 16.14 -5.85 21.49
CA ALA A 150 16.77 -4.60 21.13
C ALA A 150 18.02 -4.34 21.97
N SER A 151 17.95 -4.59 23.27
CA SER A 151 19.08 -4.41 24.19
C SER A 151 19.96 -5.65 24.36
N GLY A 152 19.50 -6.82 23.89
CA GLY A 152 20.15 -8.11 24.11
C GLY A 152 20.16 -8.50 25.59
N VAL A 153 19.16 -8.10 26.38
CA VAL A 153 19.09 -8.42 27.81
C VAL A 153 18.12 -9.59 28.03
N VAL A 154 18.64 -10.67 28.58
CA VAL A 154 17.90 -11.81 29.12
C VAL A 154 17.53 -11.53 30.57
N ARG A 155 16.29 -11.84 30.93
CA ARG A 155 15.78 -11.75 32.29
C ARG A 155 15.16 -13.07 32.69
N PHE A 156 15.58 -13.57 33.86
CA PHE A 156 15.05 -14.77 34.47
C PHE A 156 14.02 -14.47 35.54
N GLY A 157 13.26 -15.50 35.90
CA GLY A 157 12.31 -15.46 37.02
C GLY A 157 12.97 -15.35 38.39
N GLY A 158 12.12 -15.39 39.41
CA GLY A 158 12.50 -15.28 40.83
C GLY A 158 11.73 -16.24 41.74
N GLY A 159 11.20 -17.34 41.20
CA GLY A 159 10.49 -18.38 41.95
C GLY A 159 8.96 -18.24 41.99
N PHE A 160 8.37 -17.15 41.49
CA PHE A 160 6.91 -17.03 41.28
C PHE A 160 6.52 -16.84 39.80
N GLY A 161 7.51 -16.76 38.93
CA GLY A 161 7.37 -16.50 37.50
C GLY A 161 8.56 -17.10 36.77
N GLY A 162 8.78 -18.40 36.95
CA GLY A 162 10.00 -19.09 36.54
C GLY A 162 11.07 -19.14 37.63
N VAL A 163 11.91 -20.18 37.55
CA VAL A 163 13.04 -20.40 38.44
C VAL A 163 14.21 -19.48 38.06
N ALA A 164 14.97 -19.02 39.03
CA ALA A 164 16.19 -18.27 38.77
C ALA A 164 17.38 -19.23 38.55
N PRO A 165 18.36 -18.86 37.69
CA PRO A 165 19.63 -19.57 37.62
C PRO A 165 20.32 -19.63 38.99
N PRO A 166 21.05 -20.71 39.30
CA PRO A 166 21.95 -20.74 40.45
C PRO A 166 22.95 -19.57 40.40
N ALA A 167 23.37 -19.06 41.56
CA ALA A 167 24.19 -17.85 41.65
C ALA A 167 25.58 -17.98 40.99
N ASP A 168 26.10 -19.20 40.89
CA ASP A 168 27.38 -19.59 40.30
C ASP A 168 27.24 -20.18 38.89
N ALA A 169 26.02 -20.25 38.35
CA ALA A 169 25.77 -20.85 37.05
C ALA A 169 26.35 -20.00 35.92
N THR A 170 26.86 -20.69 34.89
CA THR A 170 27.31 -20.06 33.66
C THR A 170 26.14 -19.88 32.72
N VAL A 171 25.80 -18.62 32.41
CA VAL A 171 24.77 -18.28 31.45
C VAL A 171 25.40 -18.00 30.08
N GLY A 172 24.90 -18.69 29.07
CA GLY A 172 25.35 -18.56 27.68
C GLY A 172 24.17 -18.69 26.72
N ALA A 173 24.45 -18.67 25.43
CA ALA A 173 23.47 -18.94 24.39
C ALA A 173 24.09 -19.68 23.21
N ARG A 174 23.26 -20.47 22.51
CA ARG A 174 23.63 -21.19 21.29
C ARG A 174 22.79 -20.75 20.10
N SER A 175 23.32 -20.99 18.89
CA SER A 175 22.66 -20.69 17.61
C SER A 175 22.14 -19.25 17.55
N VAL A 176 23.02 -18.30 17.90
CA VAL A 176 22.68 -16.90 18.06
C VAL A 176 22.68 -16.21 16.70
N VAL A 177 21.56 -15.60 16.34
CA VAL A 177 21.43 -14.71 15.19
C VAL A 177 21.24 -13.29 15.70
N TYR A 178 22.07 -12.36 15.24
CA TYR A 178 22.11 -10.98 15.72
C TYR A 178 22.29 -9.99 14.56
N GLY A 179 22.09 -8.70 14.85
CA GLY A 179 22.06 -7.63 13.86
C GLY A 179 20.71 -7.55 13.15
N GLY A 180 20.72 -7.18 11.87
CA GLY A 180 19.53 -6.75 11.13
C GLY A 180 19.42 -5.24 11.19
N GLY A 181 18.22 -4.71 11.39
CA GLY A 181 18.02 -3.28 11.43
C GLY A 181 18.31 -2.60 10.08
N THR A 182 18.58 -1.31 10.12
CA THR A 182 18.96 -0.55 8.92
C THR A 182 20.31 -0.97 8.36
N GLU A 183 21.25 -1.44 9.21
CA GLU A 183 22.54 -2.01 8.79
C GLU A 183 22.41 -3.29 7.95
N GLY A 184 21.31 -4.02 8.11
CA GLY A 184 20.99 -5.20 7.29
C GLY A 184 20.61 -4.86 5.85
N ASN A 185 20.35 -3.58 5.55
CA ASN A 185 20.03 -3.13 4.19
C ASN A 185 21.31 -2.96 3.38
N LEU A 186 21.50 -3.80 2.38
CA LEU A 186 22.64 -3.78 1.48
C LEU A 186 22.16 -3.29 0.11
N ARG A 187 22.79 -2.26 -0.47
CA ARG A 187 22.47 -1.83 -1.84
C ARG A 187 23.05 -2.78 -2.86
N ASP A 188 24.36 -2.97 -2.75
CA ASP A 188 25.15 -3.91 -3.55
C ASP A 188 25.72 -4.98 -2.62
N ALA A 189 25.71 -6.23 -3.07
CA ALA A 189 26.22 -7.35 -2.31
C ALA A 189 26.92 -8.33 -3.25
N GLU A 190 28.06 -8.85 -2.81
CA GLU A 190 28.71 -9.98 -3.45
C GLU A 190 28.11 -11.28 -2.91
N TRP A 191 27.68 -12.14 -3.82
CA TRP A 191 27.00 -13.39 -3.49
C TRP A 191 27.95 -14.57 -3.66
N ALA A 192 28.04 -15.39 -2.61
CA ALA A 192 28.74 -16.66 -2.65
C ALA A 192 27.93 -17.70 -1.88
N ILE A 193 27.79 -18.89 -2.46
CA ILE A 193 27.18 -20.03 -1.77
C ILE A 193 28.28 -20.73 -0.97
N ARG A 194 28.06 -20.92 0.34
CA ARG A 194 28.98 -21.68 1.18
C ARG A 194 28.65 -23.18 1.08
N GLY A 195 29.67 -24.01 0.88
CA GLY A 195 29.56 -25.46 0.77
C GLY A 195 29.89 -26.00 -0.64
N GLU A 196 29.89 -27.32 -0.78
CA GLU A 196 30.04 -27.96 -2.10
C GLU A 196 28.76 -27.74 -2.91
N THR A 197 28.87 -26.99 -4.01
CA THR A 197 27.75 -26.76 -4.93
C THR A 197 28.19 -27.00 -6.37
N PRO A 198 27.27 -27.45 -7.24
CA PRO A 198 27.48 -27.38 -8.69
C PRO A 198 27.81 -25.94 -9.11
N SER A 199 28.32 -25.76 -10.33
CA SER A 199 28.63 -24.44 -10.91
C SER A 199 27.37 -23.57 -11.06
N VAL A 200 26.90 -22.95 -9.97
CA VAL A 200 25.74 -22.05 -9.93
C VAL A 200 26.24 -20.61 -9.94
N SER A 201 25.75 -19.83 -10.90
CA SER A 201 25.91 -18.37 -10.89
C SER A 201 24.74 -17.75 -10.12
N VAL A 202 25.03 -16.80 -9.23
CA VAL A 202 24.03 -16.08 -8.46
C VAL A 202 24.01 -14.63 -8.93
N ASP A 203 22.87 -14.20 -9.47
CA ASP A 203 22.57 -12.79 -9.71
C ASP A 203 21.63 -12.32 -8.59
N GLY A 204 22.23 -11.80 -7.53
CA GLY A 204 21.52 -11.39 -6.32
C GLY A 204 21.38 -9.88 -6.26
N ARG A 205 20.20 -9.41 -5.87
CA ARG A 205 20.00 -8.01 -5.48
C ARG A 205 20.44 -7.83 -4.03
N GLY A 206 20.70 -6.60 -3.63
CA GLY A 206 20.93 -6.26 -2.23
C GLY A 206 19.75 -6.64 -1.30
N ALA A 207 19.96 -6.49 0.01
CA ALA A 207 18.93 -6.73 1.02
C ALA A 207 18.22 -5.42 1.39
N SER A 208 16.91 -5.47 1.60
CA SER A 208 16.12 -4.30 1.99
C SER A 208 15.00 -4.69 2.96
N GLY A 209 14.33 -3.70 3.54
CA GLY A 209 13.22 -3.90 4.48
C GLY A 209 13.65 -4.03 5.95
N GLY A 210 14.94 -4.03 6.24
CA GLY A 210 15.46 -3.96 7.60
C GLY A 210 15.19 -2.59 8.21
N THR A 211 14.64 -2.58 9.43
CA THR A 211 14.40 -1.35 10.20
C THR A 211 14.86 -1.57 11.64
N ASP A 212 15.45 -0.55 12.24
CA ASP A 212 15.87 -0.62 13.63
C ASP A 212 14.67 -0.73 14.55
N ALA A 213 14.87 -1.28 15.75
CA ALA A 213 13.82 -1.35 16.76
C ALA A 213 13.29 0.06 17.07
N GLU A 214 11.97 0.19 17.19
CA GLU A 214 11.34 1.47 17.48
C GLU A 214 11.84 2.04 18.82
N THR A 215 12.28 3.30 18.80
CA THR A 215 12.71 3.97 20.03
C THR A 215 11.51 4.32 20.90
N VAL A 216 11.72 4.51 22.20
CA VAL A 216 10.65 4.98 23.12
C VAL A 216 10.07 6.33 22.65
N ALA A 217 10.93 7.23 22.15
CA ALA A 217 10.49 8.52 21.64
C ALA A 217 9.60 8.38 20.38
N ASP A 218 9.96 7.48 19.47
CA ASP A 218 9.15 7.15 18.29
C ASP A 218 7.84 6.48 18.67
N ALA A 219 7.87 5.55 19.62
CA ALA A 219 6.67 4.89 20.15
C ALA A 219 5.70 5.92 20.74
N VAL A 220 6.19 6.90 21.53
CA VAL A 220 5.37 8.01 22.04
C VAL A 220 4.79 8.86 20.91
N ARG A 221 5.59 9.20 19.88
CA ARG A 221 5.10 9.93 18.70
C ARG A 221 4.01 9.15 17.97
N ARG A 222 4.21 7.84 17.75
CA ARG A 222 3.25 6.94 17.11
C ARG A 222 1.96 6.83 17.93
N VAL A 223 2.05 6.70 19.24
CA VAL A 223 0.87 6.67 20.12
C VAL A 223 0.09 7.99 20.04
N ARG A 224 0.77 9.14 20.03
CA ARG A 224 0.10 10.45 19.87
C ARG A 224 -0.59 10.58 18.52
N ARG A 225 0.06 10.17 17.42
CA ARG A 225 -0.56 10.15 16.09
C ARG A 225 -1.76 9.20 16.06
N ARG A 226 -1.63 8.03 16.68
CA ARG A 226 -2.73 7.06 16.76
C ARG A 226 -3.88 7.54 17.64
N GLN A 227 -3.63 8.38 18.65
CA GLN A 227 -4.69 8.99 19.45
C GLN A 227 -5.51 10.03 18.67
N SER A 228 -4.93 10.68 17.67
CA SER A 228 -5.68 11.56 16.76
C SER A 228 -6.45 10.81 15.67
N GLU A 229 -6.17 9.51 15.49
CA GLU A 229 -6.88 8.66 14.54
C GLU A 229 -8.07 7.98 15.25
N PRO A 230 -9.28 8.03 14.70
CA PRO A 230 -10.43 7.39 15.31
C PRO A 230 -10.28 5.87 15.27
N ALA A 231 -10.49 5.21 16.41
CA ALA A 231 -10.51 3.74 16.51
C ALA A 231 -11.94 3.14 16.43
N ARG A 232 -12.94 4.03 16.41
CA ARG A 232 -14.38 3.72 16.33
C ARG A 232 -15.04 4.79 15.49
N ALA A 233 -16.04 4.40 14.70
CA ALA A 233 -16.83 5.33 13.90
C ALA A 233 -18.00 5.86 14.75
N VAL A 234 -17.81 7.05 15.36
CA VAL A 234 -18.81 7.69 16.23
C VAL A 234 -19.40 8.93 15.56
N THR A 235 -18.56 9.71 14.88
CA THR A 235 -18.94 10.89 14.11
C THR A 235 -18.86 10.62 12.61
N ILE A 236 -19.49 11.47 11.79
CA ILE A 236 -19.39 11.40 10.32
C ILE A 236 -17.93 11.45 9.85
N ALA A 237 -17.13 12.35 10.42
CA ALA A 237 -15.70 12.46 10.10
C ALA A 237 -14.92 11.19 10.46
N ASP A 238 -15.34 10.45 11.50
CA ASP A 238 -14.72 9.17 11.84
C ASP A 238 -15.00 8.11 10.77
N TYR A 239 -16.24 8.05 10.27
CA TYR A 239 -16.61 7.15 9.16
C TYR A 239 -15.76 7.43 7.91
N GLU A 240 -15.58 8.71 7.55
CA GLU A 240 -14.74 9.13 6.42
C GLU A 240 -13.28 8.72 6.62
N THR A 241 -12.73 9.02 7.80
CA THR A 241 -11.33 8.71 8.15
C THR A 241 -11.06 7.20 8.15
N LEU A 242 -11.95 6.42 8.76
CA LEU A 242 -11.84 4.96 8.81
C LEU A 242 -12.05 4.32 7.45
N ALA A 243 -12.95 4.85 6.62
CA ALA A 243 -13.13 4.36 5.25
C ALA A 243 -11.86 4.54 4.41
N VAL A 244 -11.25 5.73 4.45
CA VAL A 244 -9.96 6.00 3.78
C VAL A 244 -8.85 5.11 4.35
N GLY A 245 -8.84 4.89 5.66
CA GLY A 245 -7.85 4.08 6.38
C GLY A 245 -8.04 2.57 6.30
N THR A 246 -8.99 2.07 5.49
CA THR A 246 -9.29 0.64 5.40
C THR A 246 -8.04 -0.16 4.96
N PRO A 247 -7.57 -1.13 5.75
CA PRO A 247 -6.37 -1.90 5.41
C PRO A 247 -6.54 -2.69 4.11
N GLY A 248 -5.50 -2.67 3.27
CA GLY A 248 -5.45 -3.47 2.03
C GLY A 248 -6.15 -2.85 0.82
N VAL A 249 -6.88 -1.74 0.97
CA VAL A 249 -7.49 -1.01 -0.15
C VAL A 249 -6.89 0.38 -0.30
N ARG A 250 -6.94 0.93 -1.51
CA ARG A 250 -6.40 2.27 -1.81
C ARG A 250 -7.53 3.24 -2.05
N ILE A 251 -8.09 3.78 -0.98
CA ILE A 251 -9.09 4.86 -1.04
C ILE A 251 -8.39 6.19 -0.89
N SER A 252 -8.73 7.14 -1.76
CA SER A 252 -8.18 8.50 -1.68
C SER A 252 -9.13 9.45 -0.98
N ARG A 253 -10.44 9.31 -1.20
CA ARG A 253 -11.44 10.22 -0.64
C ARG A 253 -12.68 9.43 -0.21
N ALA A 254 -13.29 9.88 0.87
CA ALA A 254 -14.58 9.38 1.31
C ALA A 254 -15.43 10.56 1.81
N THR A 255 -16.75 10.43 1.67
CA THR A 255 -17.71 11.29 2.38
C THR A 255 -18.77 10.41 3.03
N ALA A 256 -19.25 10.77 4.21
CA ALA A 256 -20.28 10.01 4.92
C ALA A 256 -21.50 10.89 5.24
N HIS A 257 -22.68 10.28 5.17
CA HIS A 257 -23.96 10.95 5.35
C HIS A 257 -24.84 10.13 6.28
N ALA A 258 -25.24 10.71 7.41
CA ALA A 258 -26.26 10.12 8.28
C ALA A 258 -27.66 10.45 7.76
N HIS A 259 -28.56 9.46 7.79
CA HIS A 259 -29.95 9.65 7.39
C HIS A 259 -30.76 10.16 8.58
N GLU A 260 -31.48 11.26 8.39
CA GLU A 260 -32.32 11.81 9.46
C GLU A 260 -33.41 10.83 9.90
N GLY A 261 -33.56 10.65 11.22
CA GLY A 261 -34.58 9.77 11.80
C GLY A 261 -34.26 8.27 11.75
N GLU A 262 -33.11 7.87 11.19
CA GLU A 262 -32.70 6.47 11.12
C GLU A 262 -31.25 6.28 11.60
N PRO A 263 -30.93 5.17 12.30
CA PRO A 263 -29.54 4.83 12.60
C PRO A 263 -28.90 4.23 11.35
N ARG A 264 -28.76 5.05 10.29
CA ARG A 264 -28.22 4.64 9.00
C ARG A 264 -27.18 5.66 8.53
N VAL A 265 -26.04 5.16 8.09
CA VAL A 265 -24.94 5.96 7.55
C VAL A 265 -24.59 5.42 6.16
N THR A 266 -24.53 6.30 5.16
CA THR A 266 -24.04 5.95 3.82
C THR A 266 -22.68 6.58 3.61
N VAL A 267 -21.69 5.75 3.30
CA VAL A 267 -20.32 6.19 3.01
C VAL A 267 -20.07 6.07 1.51
N THR A 268 -19.73 7.17 0.87
CA THR A 268 -19.38 7.24 -0.54
C THR A 268 -17.86 7.32 -0.67
N VAL A 269 -17.24 6.43 -1.45
CA VAL A 269 -15.77 6.29 -1.51
C VAL A 269 -15.23 6.42 -2.93
N VAL A 270 -14.12 7.14 -3.10
CA VAL A 270 -13.43 7.31 -4.39
C VAL A 270 -12.07 6.61 -4.27
N PRO A 271 -11.80 5.58 -5.10
CA PRO A 271 -10.52 4.90 -5.06
C PRO A 271 -9.41 5.80 -5.58
N TYR A 272 -8.18 5.51 -5.18
CA TYR A 272 -7.02 6.07 -5.83
C TYR A 272 -6.95 5.56 -7.27
N THR A 273 -6.77 6.47 -8.23
CA THR A 273 -6.49 6.13 -9.63
C THR A 273 -5.41 7.03 -10.22
N PRO A 274 -4.71 6.56 -11.28
CA PRO A 274 -3.77 7.37 -12.04
C PRO A 274 -4.43 8.64 -12.64
N PRO A 275 -3.65 9.69 -12.96
CA PRO A 275 -4.19 10.97 -13.47
C PRO A 275 -4.96 10.89 -14.79
N ASP A 276 -4.76 9.85 -15.58
CA ASP A 276 -5.47 9.59 -16.83
C ASP A 276 -6.87 8.97 -16.61
N CYS A 277 -7.20 8.56 -15.38
CA CYS A 277 -8.50 8.06 -15.01
C CYS A 277 -9.42 9.20 -14.56
N GLY A 278 -10.15 9.81 -15.50
CA GLY A 278 -11.06 10.93 -15.21
C GLY A 278 -12.37 10.55 -14.49
N ARG A 279 -12.63 9.26 -14.25
CA ARG A 279 -13.82 8.75 -13.55
C ARG A 279 -13.45 7.53 -12.68
N PRO A 280 -12.92 7.74 -11.48
CA PRO A 280 -12.55 6.66 -10.57
C PRO A 280 -13.77 5.89 -10.04
N GLU A 281 -13.83 4.57 -10.21
CA GLU A 281 -14.91 3.75 -9.68
C GLU A 281 -14.36 2.59 -8.82
N PRO A 282 -14.82 2.42 -7.57
CA PRO A 282 -14.40 1.31 -6.72
C PRO A 282 -15.03 0.00 -7.20
N SER A 283 -14.30 -1.11 -7.10
CA SER A 283 -14.87 -2.44 -7.33
C SER A 283 -15.80 -2.86 -6.19
N ASP A 284 -16.69 -3.82 -6.46
CA ASP A 284 -17.56 -4.42 -5.43
C ASP A 284 -16.74 -5.05 -4.28
N GLY A 285 -15.56 -5.60 -4.60
CA GLY A 285 -14.65 -6.18 -3.61
C GLY A 285 -14.11 -5.12 -2.63
N VAL A 286 -13.75 -3.94 -3.14
CA VAL A 286 -13.31 -2.81 -2.31
C VAL A 286 -14.46 -2.28 -1.46
N LEU A 287 -15.65 -2.11 -2.04
CA LEU A 287 -16.83 -1.68 -1.28
C LEU A 287 -17.13 -2.63 -0.12
N ALA A 288 -17.13 -3.94 -0.39
CA ALA A 288 -17.34 -4.97 0.64
C ALA A 288 -16.24 -5.02 1.70
N ALA A 289 -14.97 -4.76 1.32
CA ALA A 289 -13.86 -4.71 2.26
C ALA A 289 -13.98 -3.52 3.23
N ILE A 290 -14.36 -2.36 2.72
CA ILE A 290 -14.59 -1.15 3.53
C ILE A 290 -15.82 -1.33 4.41
N GLU A 291 -16.91 -1.87 3.88
CA GLU A 291 -18.13 -2.12 4.64
C GLU A 291 -17.86 -3.07 5.83
N ARG A 292 -17.10 -4.14 5.61
CA ARG A 292 -16.66 -5.05 6.67
C ARG A 292 -15.78 -4.35 7.70
N HIS A 293 -14.82 -3.55 7.25
CA HIS A 293 -13.95 -2.80 8.15
C HIS A 293 -14.75 -1.84 9.05
N LEU A 294 -15.71 -1.11 8.46
CA LEU A 294 -16.58 -0.21 9.19
C LEU A 294 -17.55 -0.96 10.13
N ASP A 295 -18.02 -2.14 9.75
CA ASP A 295 -18.87 -2.99 10.60
C ASP A 295 -18.15 -3.41 11.91
N ASP A 296 -16.84 -3.64 11.85
CA ASP A 296 -16.02 -3.99 13.03
C ASP A 296 -15.81 -2.81 14.01
N VAL A 297 -16.02 -1.57 13.56
CA VAL A 297 -15.66 -0.35 14.32
C VAL A 297 -16.81 0.65 14.51
N ARG A 298 -17.98 0.42 13.91
CA ARG A 298 -19.18 1.24 14.09
C ARG A 298 -19.85 1.04 15.45
N LEU A 299 -20.81 1.90 15.76
CA LEU A 299 -21.73 1.69 16.88
C LEU A 299 -22.70 0.54 16.56
N LEU A 300 -23.09 -0.22 17.60
CA LEU A 300 -23.91 -1.42 17.46
C LEU A 300 -25.22 -1.19 16.69
N THR A 301 -25.85 -0.04 16.86
CA THR A 301 -27.15 0.30 16.25
C THR A 301 -27.06 0.85 14.84
N ASP A 302 -25.90 1.35 14.43
CA ASP A 302 -25.74 2.03 13.14
C ASP A 302 -25.72 1.02 12.00
N ARG A 303 -26.50 1.27 10.96
CA ARG A 303 -26.49 0.48 9.72
C ARG A 303 -25.66 1.22 8.69
N VAL A 304 -24.48 0.71 8.39
CA VAL A 304 -23.55 1.32 7.43
C VAL A 304 -23.77 0.71 6.06
N THR A 305 -23.68 1.52 5.00
CA THR A 305 -23.63 1.03 3.62
C THR A 305 -22.58 1.82 2.86
N VAL A 306 -21.69 1.13 2.16
CA VAL A 306 -20.64 1.76 1.36
C VAL A 306 -21.04 1.73 -0.11
N VAL A 307 -20.93 2.87 -0.80
CA VAL A 307 -21.41 3.03 -2.18
C VAL A 307 -20.37 3.75 -3.05
N PRO A 308 -20.37 3.53 -4.38
CA PRO A 308 -19.55 4.32 -5.30
C PRO A 308 -20.04 5.79 -5.38
N PRO A 309 -19.19 6.71 -5.86
CA PRO A 309 -19.59 8.08 -6.09
C PRO A 309 -20.56 8.16 -7.27
N ARG A 310 -21.46 9.15 -7.23
CA ARG A 310 -22.25 9.51 -8.41
C ARG A 310 -21.48 10.54 -9.23
N TYR A 311 -21.60 10.45 -10.53
CA TYR A 311 -20.99 11.41 -11.46
C TYR A 311 -22.06 12.19 -12.21
N ALA A 312 -21.96 13.50 -12.17
CA ALA A 312 -22.73 14.42 -13.01
C ALA A 312 -21.93 14.73 -14.29
N PRO A 313 -22.26 14.10 -15.44
CA PRO A 313 -21.62 14.43 -16.71
C PRO A 313 -21.83 15.91 -17.06
N SER A 314 -20.74 16.61 -17.32
CA SER A 314 -20.74 18.01 -17.73
C SER A 314 -20.06 18.19 -19.08
N ARG A 315 -20.75 18.84 -20.01
CA ARG A 315 -20.18 19.34 -21.26
C ARG A 315 -19.76 20.80 -21.06
N VAL A 316 -18.49 21.09 -21.32
CA VAL A 316 -17.96 22.45 -21.26
C VAL A 316 -17.73 22.94 -22.69
N ARG A 317 -18.32 24.08 -23.05
CA ARG A 317 -18.01 24.78 -24.29
C ARG A 317 -17.32 26.09 -23.98
N VAL A 318 -16.22 26.35 -24.64
CA VAL A 318 -15.41 27.53 -24.41
C VAL A 318 -14.91 28.10 -25.73
N SER A 319 -15.11 29.42 -25.90
CA SER A 319 -14.52 30.19 -26.99
C SER A 319 -13.45 31.10 -26.39
N VAL A 320 -12.22 30.97 -26.86
CA VAL A 320 -11.07 31.73 -26.35
C VAL A 320 -10.37 32.48 -27.47
N ARG A 321 -9.82 33.65 -27.13
CA ARG A 321 -8.84 34.31 -27.97
C ARG A 321 -7.44 33.91 -27.51
N CYS A 322 -6.64 33.35 -28.41
CA CYS A 322 -5.37 32.74 -28.10
C CYS A 322 -4.17 33.56 -28.59
N ARG A 323 -3.03 33.44 -27.91
CA ARG A 323 -1.78 34.08 -28.34
C ARG A 323 -1.24 33.39 -29.61
N PRO A 324 -0.67 34.12 -30.59
CA PRO A 324 -0.20 33.55 -31.87
C PRO A 324 0.76 32.36 -31.76
N ARG A 325 1.58 32.32 -30.70
CA ARG A 325 2.55 31.24 -30.48
C ARG A 325 1.95 29.88 -30.15
N TYR A 326 0.63 29.79 -29.91
CA TYR A 326 -0.04 28.56 -29.48
C TYR A 326 -1.16 28.08 -30.42
N ALA A 327 -1.30 28.70 -31.61
CA ALA A 327 -2.41 28.50 -32.55
C ALA A 327 -2.82 27.05 -32.88
N GLU A 328 -1.94 26.05 -32.70
CA GLU A 328 -2.21 24.63 -32.95
C GLU A 328 -2.33 23.76 -31.66
N ALA A 329 -2.06 24.31 -30.47
CA ALA A 329 -1.96 23.57 -29.20
C ALA A 329 -3.02 23.97 -28.14
N ASP A 330 -3.83 25.00 -28.39
CA ASP A 330 -4.66 25.68 -27.38
C ASP A 330 -5.85 24.88 -26.86
N GLY A 331 -6.52 24.12 -27.73
CA GLY A 331 -7.68 23.31 -27.34
C GLY A 331 -7.34 22.29 -26.25
N ARG A 332 -6.15 21.69 -26.33
CA ARG A 332 -5.66 20.69 -25.38
C ARG A 332 -5.27 21.30 -24.04
N ALA A 333 -4.70 22.51 -24.04
CA ALA A 333 -4.34 23.20 -22.80
C ALA A 333 -5.59 23.56 -22.00
N VAL A 334 -6.62 24.10 -22.67
CA VAL A 334 -7.91 24.42 -22.04
C VAL A 334 -8.62 23.15 -21.57
N GLU A 335 -8.67 22.10 -22.38
CA GLU A 335 -9.25 20.82 -21.97
C GLU A 335 -8.53 20.25 -20.73
N THR A 336 -7.20 20.27 -20.73
CA THR A 336 -6.40 19.79 -19.60
C THR A 336 -6.69 20.59 -18.34
N ALA A 337 -6.79 21.92 -18.44
CA ALA A 337 -7.09 22.78 -17.28
C ALA A 337 -8.50 22.53 -16.72
N VAL A 338 -9.51 22.39 -17.58
CA VAL A 338 -10.89 22.09 -17.16
C VAL A 338 -10.96 20.73 -16.49
N ARG A 339 -10.35 19.70 -17.09
CA ARG A 339 -10.31 18.35 -16.51
C ARG A 339 -9.55 18.32 -15.19
N ALA A 340 -8.41 19.01 -15.11
CA ALA A 340 -7.62 19.07 -13.89
C ALA A 340 -8.39 19.77 -12.76
N TYR A 341 -9.11 20.85 -13.04
CA TYR A 341 -9.87 21.58 -12.02
C TYR A 341 -11.04 20.76 -11.45
N LEU A 342 -11.76 20.05 -12.31
CA LEU A 342 -12.91 19.22 -11.93
C LEU A 342 -12.52 17.77 -11.58
N ASP A 343 -11.22 17.48 -11.45
CA ASP A 343 -10.74 16.13 -11.17
C ASP A 343 -11.17 15.68 -9.76
N PRO A 344 -11.80 14.49 -9.62
CA PRO A 344 -12.22 13.95 -8.33
C PRO A 344 -11.12 13.80 -7.29
N LEU A 345 -9.85 13.63 -7.67
CA LEU A 345 -8.75 13.33 -6.76
C LEU A 345 -7.76 14.47 -6.61
N ARG A 346 -7.66 15.35 -7.62
CA ARG A 346 -6.60 16.36 -7.77
C ARG A 346 -7.13 17.74 -8.12
N GLY A 347 -8.43 17.86 -8.34
CA GLY A 347 -9.10 19.13 -8.61
C GLY A 347 -9.15 20.04 -7.40
N ASP A 348 -9.76 21.21 -7.57
CA ASP A 348 -9.93 22.22 -6.52
C ASP A 348 -8.67 22.46 -5.67
N ASP A 349 -7.61 22.93 -6.34
CA ASP A 349 -6.31 23.27 -5.73
C ASP A 349 -5.53 22.09 -5.09
N GLY A 350 -5.89 20.86 -5.46
CA GLY A 350 -5.12 19.66 -5.16
C GLY A 350 -5.80 18.68 -4.20
N ASP A 351 -6.90 19.10 -3.57
CA ASP A 351 -7.64 18.30 -2.57
C ASP A 351 -8.73 17.42 -3.21
N GLY A 352 -8.91 17.53 -4.53
CA GLY A 352 -9.96 16.87 -5.29
C GLY A 352 -11.27 17.64 -5.24
N TRP A 353 -12.02 17.68 -6.35
CA TRP A 353 -13.28 18.41 -6.41
C TRP A 353 -14.25 18.01 -5.27
N PRO A 354 -14.82 18.95 -4.49
CA PRO A 354 -15.65 18.62 -3.34
C PRO A 354 -16.95 17.88 -3.72
N PHE A 355 -17.31 16.86 -2.94
CA PHE A 355 -18.64 16.24 -3.03
C PHE A 355 -19.73 17.27 -2.74
N GLY A 356 -20.81 17.28 -3.52
CA GLY A 356 -21.85 18.32 -3.39
C GLY A 356 -21.40 19.73 -3.76
N GLY A 357 -20.16 19.90 -4.24
CA GLY A 357 -19.58 21.19 -4.54
C GLY A 357 -20.29 21.92 -5.68
N SER A 358 -20.47 23.23 -5.53
CA SER A 358 -21.04 24.07 -6.58
C SER A 358 -19.97 24.60 -7.53
N LEU A 359 -20.13 24.37 -8.82
CA LEU A 359 -19.25 24.93 -9.86
C LEU A 359 -19.73 26.33 -10.26
N SER A 360 -18.92 27.34 -9.94
CA SER A 360 -19.08 28.71 -10.42
C SER A 360 -18.48 28.85 -11.82
N VAL A 361 -19.29 29.23 -12.81
CA VAL A 361 -18.83 29.51 -14.18
C VAL A 361 -17.81 30.66 -14.21
N PRO A 362 -17.99 31.78 -13.47
CA PRO A 362 -16.95 32.80 -13.32
C PRO A 362 -15.61 32.27 -12.77
N ALA A 363 -15.63 31.41 -11.76
CA ALA A 363 -14.39 30.85 -11.20
C ALA A 363 -13.67 29.94 -12.22
N LEU A 364 -14.42 29.15 -12.99
CA LEU A 364 -13.86 28.35 -14.08
C LEU A 364 -13.26 29.25 -15.18
N ARG A 365 -13.93 30.36 -15.52
CA ARG A 365 -13.43 31.36 -16.47
C ARG A 365 -12.09 31.92 -16.02
N GLU A 366 -11.97 32.37 -14.78
CA GLU A 366 -10.72 32.93 -14.24
C GLU A 366 -9.56 31.93 -14.36
N ARG A 367 -9.80 30.64 -14.09
CA ARG A 367 -8.80 29.58 -14.24
C ARG A 367 -8.37 29.37 -15.70
N ILE A 368 -9.30 29.48 -16.66
CA ILE A 368 -8.98 29.38 -18.08
C ILE A 368 -8.23 30.63 -18.57
N GLU A 369 -8.62 31.83 -18.11
CA GLU A 369 -7.96 33.09 -18.44
C GLU A 369 -6.53 33.17 -17.88
N ALA A 370 -6.25 32.47 -16.78
CA ALA A 370 -4.91 32.38 -16.20
C ALA A 370 -3.91 31.55 -17.05
N LEU A 371 -4.37 30.83 -18.07
CA LEU A 371 -3.49 30.04 -18.93
C LEU A 371 -2.63 30.96 -19.81
N ASP A 372 -1.32 30.68 -19.89
CA ASP A 372 -0.38 31.43 -20.73
C ASP A 372 -0.72 31.38 -22.24
N ALA A 373 -1.56 30.43 -22.64
CA ALA A 373 -2.15 30.30 -23.96
C ALA A 373 -3.26 31.33 -24.25
N VAL A 374 -4.05 31.68 -23.24
CA VAL A 374 -5.31 32.41 -23.38
C VAL A 374 -5.11 33.91 -23.14
N VAL A 375 -5.61 34.74 -24.05
CA VAL A 375 -5.66 36.21 -23.90
C VAL A 375 -6.95 36.62 -23.22
N THR A 376 -8.08 36.06 -23.66
CA THR A 376 -9.41 36.35 -23.10
C THR A 376 -10.36 35.19 -23.40
N VAL A 377 -11.29 34.89 -22.48
CA VAL A 377 -12.39 33.97 -22.74
C VAL A 377 -13.58 34.77 -23.28
N GLU A 378 -13.96 34.53 -24.53
CA GLU A 378 -15.09 35.22 -25.18
C GLU A 378 -16.43 34.64 -24.74
N SER A 379 -16.52 33.31 -24.63
CA SER A 379 -17.71 32.62 -24.14
C SER A 379 -17.32 31.38 -23.33
N LEU A 380 -18.09 31.08 -22.28
CA LEU A 380 -17.96 29.87 -21.49
C LEU A 380 -19.35 29.41 -21.07
N SER A 381 -19.67 28.16 -21.35
CA SER A 381 -20.91 27.55 -20.88
C SER A 381 -20.64 26.14 -20.36
N VAL A 382 -21.33 25.79 -19.28
CA VAL A 382 -21.28 24.46 -18.67
C VAL A 382 -22.68 23.88 -18.73
N THR A 383 -22.86 22.82 -19.49
CA THR A 383 -24.12 22.10 -19.60
C THR A 383 -24.01 20.80 -18.81
N PRO A 384 -24.60 20.73 -17.61
CA PRO A 384 -24.65 19.48 -16.86
C PRO A 384 -25.75 18.56 -17.41
N TYR A 385 -25.58 17.26 -17.17
CA TYR A 385 -26.58 16.23 -17.45
C TYR A 385 -26.80 15.37 -16.21
N GLY A 386 -28.04 14.93 -15.98
CA GLY A 386 -28.37 14.03 -14.87
C GLY A 386 -28.52 14.77 -13.54
N ALA A 387 -27.82 14.30 -12.50
CA ALA A 387 -27.98 14.72 -11.11
C ALA A 387 -27.28 16.07 -10.79
N ALA A 388 -27.60 17.09 -11.57
CA ALA A 388 -27.05 18.43 -11.44
C ALA A 388 -28.10 19.47 -11.83
N ASP A 389 -28.18 20.55 -11.06
CA ASP A 389 -29.10 21.66 -11.29
C ASP A 389 -28.31 22.93 -11.63
N ARG A 390 -28.83 23.74 -12.55
CA ARG A 390 -28.19 24.98 -12.98
C ARG A 390 -29.03 26.17 -12.55
N ASP A 391 -28.44 27.01 -11.70
CA ASP A 391 -29.01 28.26 -11.22
C ASP A 391 -28.13 29.42 -11.68
N GLY A 392 -28.52 30.06 -12.78
CA GLY A 392 -27.75 31.11 -13.42
C GLY A 392 -26.36 30.64 -13.85
N ASP A 393 -25.34 31.16 -13.17
CA ASP A 393 -23.91 30.88 -13.41
C ASP A 393 -23.31 29.85 -12.44
N VAL A 394 -24.16 29.21 -11.64
CA VAL A 394 -23.74 28.17 -10.70
C VAL A 394 -24.37 26.85 -11.10
N VAL A 395 -23.55 25.80 -11.17
CA VAL A 395 -24.01 24.41 -11.33
C VAL A 395 -23.85 23.69 -10.00
N ARG A 396 -24.94 23.14 -9.47
CA ARG A 396 -24.99 22.42 -8.19
C ARG A 396 -25.19 20.94 -8.41
N ILE A 397 -24.63 20.12 -7.52
CA ILE A 397 -24.76 18.66 -7.50
C ILE A 397 -25.14 18.20 -6.09
N ASP A 398 -25.66 16.99 -5.96
CA ASP A 398 -25.99 16.43 -4.64
C ASP A 398 -24.72 16.07 -3.83
N GLU A 399 -24.88 15.92 -2.51
CA GLU A 399 -23.81 15.73 -1.53
C GLU A 399 -22.98 14.44 -1.70
N ARG A 400 -23.39 13.54 -2.61
CA ARG A 400 -22.66 12.29 -2.94
C ARG A 400 -22.19 12.27 -4.40
N THR A 401 -22.38 13.37 -5.11
CA THR A 401 -22.08 13.51 -6.52
C THR A 401 -20.81 14.35 -6.71
N LEU A 402 -20.07 14.00 -7.76
CA LEU A 402 -18.90 14.70 -8.27
C LEU A 402 -19.16 15.10 -9.73
N PHE A 403 -18.50 16.14 -10.22
CA PHE A 403 -18.51 16.42 -11.66
C PHE A 403 -17.68 15.38 -12.41
N TRP A 404 -18.10 15.08 -13.63
CA TRP A 404 -17.30 14.35 -14.60
C TRP A 404 -17.32 15.09 -15.93
N VAL A 405 -16.13 15.44 -16.44
CA VAL A 405 -15.99 16.17 -17.71
C VAL A 405 -16.20 15.20 -18.87
N ALA A 406 -17.43 15.14 -19.39
CA ALA A 406 -17.81 14.26 -20.49
C ALA A 406 -17.17 14.71 -21.81
N SER A 407 -17.19 16.01 -22.08
CA SER A 407 -16.51 16.61 -23.23
C SER A 407 -16.14 18.08 -22.98
N VAL A 408 -15.03 18.50 -23.57
CA VAL A 408 -14.65 19.92 -23.67
C VAL A 408 -14.59 20.27 -25.16
N GLU A 409 -15.44 21.20 -25.58
CA GLU A 409 -15.45 21.74 -26.93
C GLU A 409 -14.81 23.12 -26.88
N THR A 410 -13.65 23.27 -27.52
CA THR A 410 -12.88 24.51 -27.52
C THR A 410 -12.85 25.11 -28.92
N ASP A 411 -13.30 26.36 -29.04
CA ASP A 411 -13.11 27.21 -30.22
C ASP A 411 -12.03 28.24 -29.89
N CYS A 412 -10.99 28.33 -30.72
CA CYS A 412 -9.86 29.23 -30.49
C CYS A 412 -9.67 30.15 -31.69
N THR A 413 -9.73 31.45 -31.44
CA THR A 413 -9.43 32.50 -32.42
C THR A 413 -8.08 33.13 -32.10
N VAL A 414 -7.16 33.15 -33.06
CA VAL A 414 -5.82 33.73 -32.84
C VAL A 414 -5.89 35.25 -32.97
N VAL A 415 -5.33 35.99 -32.02
CA VAL A 415 -5.20 37.46 -32.15
C VAL A 415 -4.29 37.77 -33.35
N SER A 416 -4.83 38.37 -34.41
CA SER A 416 -4.01 38.96 -35.47
C SER A 416 -3.16 40.08 -34.86
N GLY A 417 -1.83 39.99 -34.97
CA GLY A 417 -0.92 40.97 -34.38
C GLY A 417 -1.16 42.37 -34.95
N GLY A 418 -1.91 43.21 -34.23
CA GLY A 418 -2.25 44.54 -34.71
C GLY A 418 -3.24 45.29 -33.84
N GLU A 419 -2.98 45.40 -32.54
CA GLU A 419 -3.38 46.56 -31.73
C GLU A 419 -2.70 46.45 -30.37
N ARG A 420 -1.65 47.26 -30.15
CA ARG A 420 -1.22 47.65 -28.82
C ARG A 420 -2.02 48.91 -28.45
N PRO A 421 -2.51 49.05 -27.20
CA PRO A 421 -3.00 50.32 -26.71
C PRO A 421 -1.91 51.39 -26.70
#